data_AF-A0A9D7M654-F1
#
_entry.id   AF-A0A9D7M654-F1
#
_cell.length_a   1.000
_cell.length_b   1.000
_cell.length_c   1.000
_cell.angle_alpha   90.00
_cell.angle_beta   90.00
_cell.angle_gamma   90.00
#
_symmetry.space_group_name_H-M   'P 1'
#
loop_
_entity.id
_entity.type
_entity.pdbx_description
1 polymer ?
#
loop_
_entity_poly.entity_id
_entity_poly.type
_entity_poly.pdbx_seq_one_letter_code
_entity_poly.pdbx_strand_id
1 'polypeptide(L)'
;MALLHTWGQTPTEYPYLHTMVPAGGWSEWNGYWKTVVKFFIPVKVLSRMFRGKYLAGIKSGLLKGDLKFEGTTKELQSKKAFMRLLDSLYQKDWVVYTKPPFKSTTGIVMYLGNYSHRVAISNERIEQMHDDKITFGYKDYKAGGQRKWMTLDSEEFIRRFLLHVLPAGYCKIRYYGIYASRNRSVALKQCKQAMGIAVQNPDLRDYRGKRY
;
A
#
# COMPACT_ATOMS: atom_id res chain seq x y z
N MET A 1 5.33 8.59 -2.18
CA MET A 1 5.37 7.61 -1.07
C MET A 1 4.44 6.45 -1.40
N ALA A 2 4.77 5.23 -1.01
CA ALA A 2 3.87 4.07 -1.11
C ALA A 2 3.75 3.37 0.24
N LEU A 3 2.54 2.92 0.58
CA LEU A 3 2.22 2.18 1.79
C LEU A 3 1.57 0.86 1.39
N LEU A 4 2.09 -0.24 1.92
CA LEU A 4 1.53 -1.58 1.78
C LEU A 4 0.43 -1.81 2.81
N HIS A 5 -0.74 -2.20 2.32
CA HIS A 5 -1.87 -2.65 3.10
C HIS A 5 -2.20 -4.08 2.69
N THR A 6 -2.39 -5.01 3.63
CA THR A 6 -2.53 -6.44 3.31
C THR A 6 -3.85 -7.07 3.73
N TRP A 7 -4.76 -6.33 4.37
CA TRP A 7 -6.02 -6.86 4.89
C TRP A 7 -7.25 -6.12 4.39
N GLY A 8 -8.38 -6.84 4.42
CA GLY A 8 -9.72 -6.25 4.35
C GLY A 8 -10.35 -6.08 5.72
N GLN A 9 -11.67 -5.92 5.75
CA GLN A 9 -12.42 -5.88 7.01
C GLN A 9 -12.50 -7.26 7.69
N THR A 10 -12.30 -8.36 6.98
CA THR A 10 -12.45 -9.74 7.50
C THR A 10 -11.11 -10.48 7.70
N PRO A 11 -10.06 -9.72 8.05
CA PRO A 11 -8.62 -10.02 7.92
C PRO A 11 -8.20 -11.14 6.95
N THR A 12 -8.83 -11.19 5.78
CA THR A 12 -8.38 -12.06 4.68
C THR A 12 -7.28 -11.35 3.90
N GLU A 13 -6.42 -12.13 3.24
CA GLU A 13 -5.38 -11.60 2.37
C GLU A 13 -5.99 -10.72 1.27
N TYR A 14 -5.59 -9.46 1.25
CA TYR A 14 -5.99 -8.49 0.26
C TYR A 14 -4.88 -7.44 0.12
N PRO A 15 -3.76 -7.77 -0.55
CA PRO A 15 -2.63 -6.86 -0.70
C PRO A 15 -2.94 -5.75 -1.70
N TYR A 16 -2.77 -4.50 -1.28
CA TYR A 16 -2.84 -3.33 -2.15
C TYR A 16 -1.92 -2.21 -1.66
N LEU A 17 -1.63 -1.28 -2.56
CA LEU A 17 -0.74 -0.17 -2.31
C LEU A 17 -1.51 1.15 -2.29
N HIS A 18 -1.31 1.92 -1.23
CA HIS A 18 -1.68 3.33 -1.21
C HIS A 18 -0.48 4.16 -1.64
N THR A 19 -0.59 4.84 -2.78
CA THR A 19 0.46 5.74 -3.26
C THR A 19 0.01 7.19 -3.18
N MET A 20 0.90 8.03 -2.66
CA MET A 20 0.75 9.48 -2.72
C MET A 20 1.78 10.05 -3.68
N VAL A 21 1.27 10.81 -4.63
CA VAL A 21 2.04 11.49 -5.68
C VAL A 21 1.75 12.99 -5.54
N PRO A 22 2.79 13.85 -5.54
CA PRO A 22 2.59 15.28 -5.48
C PRO A 22 1.87 15.79 -6.74
N ALA A 23 1.10 16.87 -6.60
CA ALA A 23 0.43 17.56 -7.70
C ALA A 23 1.41 18.47 -8.49
N GLY A 24 2.56 17.91 -8.86
CA GLY A 24 3.65 18.64 -9.49
C GLY A 24 4.96 17.87 -9.39
N GLY A 25 6.01 18.46 -9.95
CA GLY A 25 7.35 17.88 -9.91
C GLY A 25 8.43 18.92 -10.10
N TRP A 26 9.65 18.57 -9.69
CA TRP A 26 10.84 19.37 -9.97
C TRP A 26 11.15 19.32 -11.47
N SER A 27 11.38 20.47 -12.08
CA SER A 27 11.88 20.55 -13.45
C SER A 27 13.38 20.82 -13.41
N GLU A 28 14.17 19.86 -13.90
CA GLU A 28 15.63 20.06 -14.04
C GLU A 28 15.95 21.14 -15.08
N TRP A 29 15.15 21.23 -16.16
CA TRP A 29 15.31 22.27 -17.17
C TRP A 29 15.08 23.68 -16.65
N ASN A 30 14.02 23.87 -15.87
CA ASN A 30 13.63 25.21 -15.47
C ASN A 30 14.13 25.60 -14.07
N GLY A 31 14.70 24.65 -13.31
CA GLY A 31 15.19 24.88 -11.95
C GLY A 31 14.10 25.22 -10.93
N TYR A 32 12.83 24.94 -11.23
CA TYR A 32 11.70 25.23 -10.33
C TYR A 32 10.65 24.11 -10.29
N TRP A 33 9.78 24.19 -9.29
CA TRP A 33 8.66 23.27 -9.11
C TRP A 33 7.51 23.57 -10.08
N LYS A 34 7.21 22.63 -10.98
CA LYS A 34 6.06 22.74 -11.88
C LYS A 34 4.82 22.13 -11.24
N THR A 35 3.89 22.98 -10.82
CA THR A 35 2.57 22.56 -10.32
C THR A 35 1.68 22.09 -11.46
N VAL A 36 0.95 21.01 -11.20
CA VAL A 36 -0.09 20.50 -12.10
C VAL A 36 -1.45 20.89 -11.54
N VAL A 37 -2.11 21.82 -12.21
CA VAL A 37 -3.38 22.41 -11.75
C VAL A 37 -4.58 21.51 -12.03
N LYS A 38 -4.55 20.74 -13.12
CA LYS A 38 -5.62 19.78 -13.47
C LYS A 38 -5.14 18.36 -13.29
N PHE A 39 -5.92 17.55 -12.57
CA PHE A 39 -5.67 16.12 -12.44
C PHE A 39 -5.74 15.47 -13.83
N PHE A 40 -4.58 15.02 -14.33
CA PHE A 40 -4.43 14.58 -15.73
C PHE A 40 -4.01 13.13 -15.86
N ILE A 41 -3.91 12.38 -14.75
CA ILE A 41 -3.39 11.02 -14.78
C ILE A 41 -4.37 10.13 -15.57
N PRO A 42 -3.97 9.59 -16.74
CA PRO A 42 -4.82 8.73 -17.54
C PRO A 42 -4.95 7.36 -16.87
N VAL A 43 -5.98 7.20 -16.02
CA VAL A 43 -6.16 6.04 -15.13
C VAL A 43 -6.13 4.70 -15.88
N LYS A 44 -6.74 4.65 -17.07
CA LYS A 44 -6.72 3.45 -17.93
C LYS A 44 -5.32 3.11 -18.44
N VAL A 45 -4.48 4.12 -18.73
CA VAL A 45 -3.09 3.90 -19.12
C VAL A 45 -2.28 3.44 -17.93
N LEU A 46 -2.42 4.11 -16.78
CA LEU A 46 -1.73 3.75 -15.54
C LEU A 46 -2.05 2.30 -15.13
N SER A 47 -3.32 1.90 -15.22
CA SER A 47 -3.75 0.54 -14.91
C SER A 47 -3.11 -0.51 -15.82
N ARG A 48 -3.08 -0.26 -17.14
CA ARG A 48 -2.41 -1.15 -18.10
C ARG A 48 -0.90 -1.21 -17.90
N MET A 49 -0.26 -0.07 -17.61
CA MET A 49 1.17 0.00 -17.30
C MET A 49 1.51 -0.76 -16.02
N PHE A 50 0.71 -0.57 -14.96
CA PHE A 50 0.90 -1.28 -13.70
C PHE A 50 0.78 -2.80 -13.90
N ARG A 51 -0.29 -3.26 -14.59
CA ARG A 51 -0.44 -4.68 -14.97
C ARG A 51 0.81 -5.21 -15.69
N GLY A 52 1.24 -4.53 -16.74
CA GLY A 52 2.39 -4.95 -17.54
C GLY A 52 3.69 -5.02 -16.73
N LYS A 53 3.99 -3.98 -15.95
CA LYS A 53 5.21 -3.93 -15.12
C LYS A 53 5.18 -4.96 -13.99
N TYR A 54 4.04 -5.12 -13.32
CA TYR A 54 3.88 -6.09 -12.24
C TYR A 54 4.05 -7.52 -12.75
N LEU A 55 3.33 -7.90 -13.81
CA LEU A 55 3.41 -9.24 -14.39
C LEU A 55 4.79 -9.53 -15.01
N ALA A 56 5.45 -8.52 -15.59
CA ALA A 56 6.83 -8.67 -16.06
C ALA A 56 7.81 -8.94 -14.91
N GLY A 57 7.64 -8.26 -13.77
CA GLY A 57 8.44 -8.51 -12.57
C GLY A 57 8.25 -9.92 -12.01
N ILE A 58 7.00 -10.35 -11.88
CA ILE A 58 6.64 -11.71 -11.44
C ILE A 58 7.20 -12.77 -12.40
N LYS A 59 7.08 -12.56 -13.72
CA LYS A 59 7.69 -13.43 -14.73
C LYS A 59 9.21 -13.49 -14.60
N SER A 60 9.86 -12.35 -14.39
CA SER A 60 11.32 -12.31 -14.19
C SER A 60 11.75 -13.06 -12.93
N GLY A 61 11.01 -12.92 -11.83
CA GLY A 61 11.28 -13.64 -10.58
C GLY A 61 11.17 -15.16 -10.76
N LEU A 62 10.17 -15.65 -11.50
CA LEU A 62 10.08 -17.07 -11.83
C LEU A 62 11.33 -17.53 -12.59
N LEU A 63 11.70 -16.82 -13.66
CA LEU A 63 12.82 -17.21 -14.54
C LEU A 63 14.17 -17.22 -13.81
N LYS A 64 14.31 -16.41 -12.75
CA LYS A 64 15.50 -16.36 -11.90
C LYS A 64 15.48 -17.38 -10.76
N GLY A 65 14.36 -18.05 -10.52
CA GLY A 65 14.19 -18.94 -9.37
C GLY A 65 13.95 -18.22 -8.05
N ASP A 66 13.59 -16.93 -8.08
CA ASP A 66 13.35 -16.10 -6.89
C ASP A 66 11.99 -16.42 -6.22
N LEU A 67 11.08 -17.08 -6.95
CA LEU A 67 9.74 -17.40 -6.47
C LEU A 67 9.67 -18.81 -5.89
N LYS A 68 9.15 -18.90 -4.66
CA LYS A 68 8.80 -20.16 -4.01
C LYS A 68 7.29 -20.38 -4.09
N PHE A 69 6.89 -21.61 -4.42
CA PHE A 69 5.49 -21.99 -4.50
C PHE A 69 5.25 -23.21 -3.60
N GLU A 70 4.35 -23.05 -2.63
CA GLU A 70 4.08 -24.02 -1.59
C GLU A 70 2.57 -24.21 -1.41
N GLY A 71 2.17 -25.23 -0.64
CA GLY A 71 0.76 -25.55 -0.39
C GLY A 71 -0.07 -25.66 -1.68
N THR A 72 -1.15 -24.89 -1.75
CA THR A 72 -2.08 -24.83 -2.89
C THR A 72 -1.48 -24.23 -4.16
N THR A 73 -0.30 -23.61 -4.08
CA THR A 73 0.37 -22.99 -5.23
C THR A 73 1.44 -23.87 -5.87
N LYS A 74 1.73 -25.08 -5.33
CA LYS A 74 2.80 -25.97 -5.80
C LYS A 74 2.79 -26.21 -7.32
N GLU A 75 1.61 -26.33 -7.93
CA GLU A 75 1.49 -26.54 -9.38
C GLU A 75 2.10 -25.39 -10.22
N LEU A 76 2.15 -24.18 -9.67
CA LEU A 76 2.72 -23.01 -10.32
C LEU A 76 4.24 -23.05 -10.44
N GLN A 77 4.92 -24.02 -9.81
CA GLN A 77 6.34 -24.30 -10.10
C GLN A 77 6.53 -24.71 -11.57
N SER A 78 5.54 -25.36 -12.17
CA SER A 78 5.58 -25.70 -13.59
C SER A 78 5.48 -24.43 -14.43
N LYS A 79 6.48 -24.19 -15.28
CA LYS A 79 6.50 -23.09 -16.24
C LYS A 79 5.22 -23.03 -17.08
N LYS A 80 4.65 -24.19 -17.46
CA LYS A 80 3.39 -24.27 -18.21
C LYS A 80 2.20 -23.76 -17.40
N ALA A 81 2.06 -24.21 -16.15
CA ALA A 81 0.99 -23.77 -15.27
C ALA A 81 1.10 -22.26 -14.96
N PHE A 82 2.31 -21.80 -14.68
CA PHE A 82 2.58 -20.39 -14.41
C PHE A 82 2.30 -19.47 -15.61
N MET A 83 2.70 -19.87 -16.82
CA MET A 83 2.40 -19.07 -18.02
C MET A 83 0.90 -18.98 -18.28
N ARG A 84 0.15 -20.08 -18.09
CA ARG A 84 -1.32 -20.05 -18.16
C ARG A 84 -1.92 -19.08 -17.15
N LEU A 85 -1.41 -19.05 -15.92
CA LEU A 85 -1.81 -18.06 -14.93
C LEU A 85 -1.51 -16.64 -15.42
N LEU A 86 -0.30 -16.36 -15.89
CA LEU A 86 0.07 -15.03 -16.41
C LEU A 86 -0.85 -14.59 -17.56
N ASP A 87 -1.14 -15.48 -18.51
CA ASP A 87 -2.03 -15.18 -19.64
C ASP A 87 -3.43 -14.80 -19.14
N SER A 88 -3.97 -15.56 -18.18
CA SER A 88 -5.26 -15.23 -17.55
C SER A 88 -5.23 -13.87 -16.85
N LEU A 89 -4.10 -13.48 -16.25
CA LEU A 89 -3.93 -12.19 -15.56
C LEU A 89 -3.76 -11.03 -16.55
N TYR A 90 -3.17 -11.26 -17.73
CA TYR A 90 -3.09 -10.27 -18.81
C TYR A 90 -4.46 -9.98 -19.42
N GLN A 91 -5.36 -10.98 -19.49
CA GLN A 91 -6.72 -10.84 -20.00
C GLN A 91 -7.65 -10.07 -19.05
N LYS A 92 -7.36 -10.09 -17.73
CA LYS A 92 -8.14 -9.34 -16.75
C LYS A 92 -7.90 -7.83 -16.88
N ASP A 93 -8.95 -7.07 -16.64
CA ASP A 93 -8.84 -5.64 -16.38
C ASP A 93 -8.31 -5.42 -14.97
N TRP A 94 -7.23 -4.65 -14.89
CA TRP A 94 -6.64 -4.24 -13.63
C TRP A 94 -7.16 -2.85 -13.30
N VAL A 95 -7.54 -2.63 -12.05
CA VAL A 95 -8.09 -1.35 -11.60
C VAL A 95 -7.05 -0.66 -10.74
N VAL A 96 -6.48 0.43 -11.24
CA VAL A 96 -5.79 1.41 -10.40
C VAL A 96 -6.76 2.55 -10.14
N TYR A 97 -7.06 2.79 -8.86
CA TYR A 97 -7.86 3.94 -8.47
C TYR A 97 -6.94 5.13 -8.19
N THR A 98 -7.27 6.28 -8.76
CA THR A 98 -6.61 7.55 -8.46
C THR A 98 -7.66 8.63 -8.27
N LYS A 99 -7.36 9.58 -7.38
CA LYS A 99 -8.25 10.70 -7.09
C LYS A 99 -7.45 12.00 -6.98
N PRO A 100 -8.11 13.16 -7.16
CA PRO A 100 -7.51 14.47 -6.93
C PRO A 100 -6.89 14.60 -5.52
N PRO A 101 -5.97 15.56 -5.33
CA PRO A 101 -5.31 15.78 -4.05
C PRO A 101 -6.32 16.07 -2.93
N PHE A 102 -5.91 15.75 -1.70
CA PHE A 102 -6.69 16.06 -0.51
C PHE A 102 -6.89 17.57 -0.38
N LYS A 103 -8.07 17.99 0.06
CA LYS A 103 -8.42 19.40 0.25
C LYS A 103 -7.66 20.08 1.40
N SER A 104 -7.02 19.31 2.29
CA SER A 104 -6.27 19.84 3.44
C SER A 104 -5.13 18.92 3.87
N THR A 105 -4.13 19.51 4.55
CA THR A 105 -3.03 18.79 5.20
C THR A 105 -3.53 17.83 6.27
N THR A 106 -4.53 18.22 7.06
CA THR A 106 -5.18 17.36 8.06
C THR A 106 -5.81 16.13 7.42
N GLY A 107 -6.44 16.28 6.24
CA GLY A 107 -7.00 15.15 5.49
C GLY A 107 -5.94 14.13 5.05
N ILE A 108 -4.74 14.60 4.70
CA ILE A 108 -3.59 13.73 4.39
C ILE A 108 -3.13 12.98 5.64
N VAL A 109 -2.98 13.68 6.77
CA VAL A 109 -2.55 13.07 8.04
C VAL A 109 -3.54 12.02 8.51
N MET A 110 -4.84 12.30 8.50
CA MET A 110 -5.87 11.32 8.87
C MET A 110 -5.86 10.11 7.92
N TYR A 111 -5.78 10.36 6.61
CA TYR A 111 -5.70 9.28 5.62
C TYR A 111 -4.51 8.36 5.90
N LEU A 112 -3.32 8.95 6.10
CA LEU A 112 -2.11 8.16 6.36
C LEU A 112 -2.14 7.47 7.71
N GLY A 113 -2.56 8.16 8.77
CA GLY A 113 -2.59 7.62 10.13
C GLY A 113 -3.43 6.34 10.23
N ASN A 114 -4.56 6.31 9.51
CA ASN A 114 -5.42 5.13 9.44
C ASN A 114 -4.76 3.91 8.79
N TYR A 115 -3.78 4.10 7.91
CA TYR A 115 -3.12 3.00 7.21
C TYR A 115 -1.71 2.69 7.74
N SER A 116 -1.03 3.66 8.35
CA SER A 116 0.31 3.47 8.92
C SER A 116 0.28 2.74 10.25
N HIS A 117 -0.58 3.15 11.18
CA HIS A 117 -0.56 2.68 12.58
C HIS A 117 -1.50 1.51 12.86
N ARG A 118 -2.56 1.34 12.07
CA ARG A 118 -3.48 0.23 12.30
C ARG A 118 -2.82 -1.10 11.91
N VAL A 119 -3.01 -2.08 12.79
CA VAL A 119 -2.78 -3.52 12.55
C VAL A 119 -4.00 -4.12 11.83
N ALA A 120 -3.96 -5.42 11.52
CA ALA A 120 -5.02 -6.14 10.82
C ALA A 120 -6.43 -5.94 11.40
N ILE A 121 -6.53 -5.85 12.73
CA ILE A 121 -7.78 -5.62 13.45
C ILE A 121 -7.52 -4.82 14.73
N SER A 122 -8.37 -3.84 15.04
CA SER A 122 -8.31 -3.10 16.31
C SER A 122 -9.03 -3.85 17.42
N ASN A 123 -8.57 -3.68 18.66
CA ASN A 123 -9.19 -4.33 19.84
C ASN A 123 -10.67 -3.99 19.98
N GLU A 124 -11.06 -2.74 19.70
CA GLU A 124 -12.47 -2.27 19.70
C GLU A 124 -13.40 -3.05 18.77
N ARG A 125 -12.85 -3.80 17.81
CA ARG A 125 -13.64 -4.64 16.91
C ARG A 125 -13.88 -6.02 17.46
N ILE A 126 -13.09 -6.49 18.42
CA ILE A 126 -13.26 -7.79 19.07
C ILE A 126 -14.39 -7.64 20.09
N GLU A 127 -15.47 -8.37 19.86
CA GLU A 127 -16.68 -8.30 20.69
C GLU A 127 -16.66 -9.35 21.79
N GLN A 128 -16.24 -10.57 21.45
CA GLN A 128 -16.30 -11.71 22.36
C GLN A 128 -15.19 -12.71 22.03
N MET A 129 -14.65 -13.33 23.08
CA MET A 129 -13.73 -14.47 23.00
C MET A 129 -14.20 -15.52 24.01
N HIS A 130 -14.69 -16.66 23.54
CA HIS A 130 -15.16 -17.77 24.37
C HIS A 130 -15.14 -19.07 23.57
N ASP A 131 -15.02 -20.22 24.23
CA ASP A 131 -15.12 -21.56 23.62
C ASP A 131 -14.28 -21.72 22.34
N ASP A 132 -13.01 -21.30 22.41
CA ASP A 132 -12.06 -21.28 21.29
C ASP A 132 -12.52 -20.51 20.05
N LYS A 133 -13.47 -19.59 20.21
CA LYS A 133 -14.01 -18.75 19.13
C LYS A 133 -13.84 -17.27 19.43
N ILE A 134 -13.58 -16.52 18.36
CA ILE A 134 -13.41 -15.07 18.39
C ILE A 134 -14.47 -14.44 17.50
N THR A 135 -15.29 -13.59 18.09
CA THR A 135 -16.32 -12.80 17.38
C THR A 135 -15.85 -11.36 17.23
N PHE A 136 -15.88 -10.83 16.02
CA PHE A 136 -15.51 -9.44 15.77
C PHE A 136 -16.40 -8.74 14.74
N GLY A 137 -16.56 -7.43 14.94
CA GLY A 137 -17.31 -6.55 14.06
C GLY A 137 -16.54 -6.18 12.80
N TYR A 138 -17.22 -6.14 11.65
CA TYR A 138 -16.66 -5.72 10.37
C TYR A 138 -17.68 -4.85 9.59
N LYS A 139 -17.17 -3.93 8.77
CA LYS A 139 -18.02 -3.11 7.89
C LYS A 139 -18.24 -3.81 6.57
N ASP A 140 -19.48 -4.14 6.24
CA ASP A 140 -19.83 -4.77 4.98
C ASP A 140 -20.11 -3.71 3.91
N TYR A 141 -19.08 -3.37 3.13
CA TYR A 141 -19.21 -2.40 2.04
C TYR A 141 -20.15 -2.85 0.91
N LYS A 142 -20.40 -4.17 0.75
CA LYS A 142 -21.37 -4.66 -0.24
C LYS A 142 -22.81 -4.40 0.23
N ALA A 143 -23.03 -4.34 1.54
CA ALA A 143 -24.30 -4.00 2.17
C ALA A 143 -24.35 -2.53 2.64
N GLY A 144 -23.85 -1.60 1.83
CA GLY A 144 -23.92 -0.16 2.13
C GLY A 144 -23.07 0.30 3.33
N GLY A 145 -22.16 -0.54 3.82
CA GLY A 145 -21.32 -0.23 4.97
C GLY A 145 -21.99 -0.53 6.31
N GLN A 146 -23.00 -1.40 6.36
CA GLN A 146 -23.56 -1.89 7.60
C GLN A 146 -22.51 -2.62 8.45
N ARG A 147 -22.58 -2.46 9.78
CA ARG A 147 -21.76 -3.23 10.72
C ARG A 147 -22.37 -4.62 10.86
N LYS A 148 -21.55 -5.65 10.67
CA LYS A 148 -21.89 -7.06 10.84
C LYS A 148 -20.87 -7.72 11.76
N TRP A 149 -21.19 -8.91 12.27
CA TRP A 149 -20.31 -9.70 13.11
C TRP A 149 -19.93 -10.99 12.39
N MET A 150 -18.71 -11.45 12.63
CA MET A 150 -18.28 -12.79 12.24
C MET A 150 -17.56 -13.46 13.37
N THR A 151 -17.74 -14.77 13.45
CA THR A 151 -17.11 -15.63 14.42
C THR A 151 -16.20 -16.61 13.69
N LEU A 152 -14.98 -16.75 14.16
CA LEU A 152 -13.99 -17.69 13.65
C LEU A 152 -13.46 -18.54 14.81
N ASP A 153 -12.99 -19.74 14.52
CA ASP A 153 -12.13 -20.46 15.45
C ASP A 153 -10.85 -19.65 15.71
N SER A 154 -10.33 -19.74 16.92
CA SER A 154 -9.17 -18.96 17.37
C SER A 154 -7.95 -19.18 16.49
N GLU A 155 -7.72 -20.42 16.05
CA GLU A 155 -6.65 -20.77 15.12
C GLU A 155 -6.78 -20.05 13.77
N GLU A 156 -7.99 -20.02 13.19
CA GLU A 156 -8.24 -19.34 11.92
C GLU A 156 -8.12 -17.82 12.06
N PHE A 157 -8.54 -17.25 13.21
CA PHE A 157 -8.31 -15.84 13.52
C PHE A 157 -6.82 -15.51 13.60
N ILE A 158 -6.04 -16.32 14.33
CA ILE A 158 -4.59 -16.15 14.47
C ILE A 158 -3.91 -16.30 13.11
N ARG A 159 -4.24 -17.33 12.33
CA ARG A 159 -3.72 -17.54 10.98
C ARG A 159 -3.94 -16.32 10.11
N ARG A 160 -5.18 -15.79 10.08
CA ARG A 160 -5.53 -14.57 9.34
C ARG A 160 -4.76 -13.34 9.82
N PHE A 161 -4.64 -13.15 11.13
CA PHE A 161 -3.86 -12.06 11.70
C PHE A 161 -2.40 -12.11 11.27
N LEU A 162 -1.79 -13.30 11.30
CA LEU A 162 -0.39 -13.52 10.95
C LEU A 162 -0.08 -13.29 9.46
N LEU A 163 -1.06 -13.40 8.55
CA LEU A 163 -0.89 -13.02 7.14
C LEU A 163 -0.48 -11.55 6.95
N HIS A 164 -0.70 -10.71 7.97
CA HIS A 164 -0.46 -9.28 7.90
C HIS A 164 0.81 -8.85 8.64
N VAL A 165 1.50 -9.79 9.29
CA VAL A 165 2.83 -9.57 9.86
C VAL A 165 3.84 -9.60 8.71
N LEU A 166 4.50 -8.47 8.47
CA LEU A 166 5.48 -8.39 7.39
C LEU A 166 6.75 -9.16 7.74
N PRO A 167 7.36 -9.91 6.79
CA PRO A 167 8.62 -10.58 7.02
C PRO A 167 9.73 -9.59 7.42
N ALA A 168 10.75 -10.09 8.12
CA ALA A 168 11.91 -9.29 8.48
C ALA A 168 12.52 -8.60 7.25
N GLY A 169 12.87 -7.31 7.37
CA GLY A 169 13.41 -6.51 6.28
C GLY A 169 12.36 -5.91 5.33
N TYR A 170 11.08 -6.26 5.44
CA TYR A 170 10.02 -5.59 4.68
C TYR A 170 9.58 -4.28 5.33
N CYS A 171 9.68 -3.19 4.57
CA CYS A 171 9.15 -1.90 4.98
C CYS A 171 7.70 -1.74 4.55
N LYS A 172 6.79 -1.56 5.51
CA LYS A 172 5.38 -1.22 5.28
C LYS A 172 5.23 0.08 4.47
N ILE A 173 6.09 1.05 4.72
CA ILE A 173 6.09 2.36 4.04
C ILE A 173 7.43 2.53 3.33
N ARG A 174 7.38 2.90 2.05
CA ARG A 174 8.54 3.24 1.25
C ARG A 174 8.41 4.64 0.66
N TYR A 175 9.47 5.41 0.75
CA TYR A 175 9.54 6.77 0.21
C TYR A 175 10.31 6.79 -1.11
N TYR A 176 9.84 7.62 -2.05
CA TYR A 176 10.36 7.68 -3.42
C TYR A 176 10.41 9.13 -3.91
N GLY A 177 11.21 9.37 -4.95
CA GLY A 177 11.37 10.70 -5.57
C GLY A 177 11.89 11.71 -4.56
N ILE A 178 11.29 12.90 -4.53
CA ILE A 178 11.62 13.98 -3.57
C ILE A 178 11.47 13.59 -2.10
N TYR A 179 10.79 12.48 -1.81
CA TYR A 179 10.61 11.98 -0.45
C TYR A 179 11.63 10.90 -0.07
N ALA A 180 12.45 10.40 -1.00
CA ALA A 180 13.35 9.28 -0.77
C ALA A 180 14.33 9.58 0.36
N SER A 181 14.50 8.64 1.30
CA SER A 181 15.22 8.89 2.55
C SER A 181 16.64 9.44 2.37
N ARG A 182 17.35 9.00 1.32
CA ARG A 182 18.74 9.41 1.05
C ARG A 182 18.89 10.88 0.68
N ASN A 183 17.92 11.47 -0.03
CA ASN A 183 18.03 12.83 -0.54
C ASN A 183 16.89 13.76 -0.07
N ARG A 184 15.97 13.27 0.76
CA ARG A 184 14.77 13.98 1.20
C ARG A 184 15.06 15.39 1.70
N SER A 185 16.05 15.57 2.58
CA SER A 185 16.34 16.88 3.18
C SER A 185 16.75 17.90 2.11
N VAL A 186 17.61 17.50 1.18
CA VAL A 186 18.10 18.37 0.10
C VAL A 186 16.97 18.65 -0.90
N ALA A 187 16.31 17.60 -1.38
CA ALA A 187 15.24 17.71 -2.37
C ALA A 187 14.06 18.55 -1.87
N LEU A 188 13.62 18.35 -0.62
CA LEU A 188 12.54 19.14 -0.04
C LEU A 188 12.95 20.59 0.21
N LYS A 189 14.20 20.86 0.60
CA LYS A 189 14.71 22.23 0.75
C LYS A 189 14.66 22.97 -0.58
N GLN A 190 15.18 22.37 -1.66
CA GLN A 190 15.14 22.93 -3.01
C GLN A 190 13.71 23.19 -3.47
N CYS A 191 12.81 22.22 -3.29
CA CYS A 191 11.40 22.39 -3.64
C CYS A 191 10.73 23.53 -2.86
N LYS A 192 10.97 23.63 -1.54
CA LYS A 192 10.41 24.71 -0.71
C LYS A 192 10.91 26.09 -1.14
N GLN A 193 12.22 26.21 -1.38
CA GLN A 193 12.83 27.45 -1.86
C GLN A 193 12.23 27.89 -3.19
N ALA A 194 12.13 26.98 -4.16
CA ALA A 194 11.54 27.28 -5.47
C ALA A 194 10.05 27.65 -5.40
N MET A 195 9.33 27.19 -4.38
CA MET A 195 7.92 27.54 -4.15
C MET A 195 7.73 28.79 -3.26
N GLY A 196 8.81 29.43 -2.81
CA GLY A 196 8.73 30.56 -1.88
C GLY A 196 8.18 30.19 -0.50
N ILE A 197 8.17 28.89 -0.15
CA ILE A 197 7.70 28.41 1.15
C ILE A 197 8.86 28.57 2.14
N ALA A 198 8.61 29.30 3.24
CA ALA A 198 9.58 29.45 4.32
C ALA A 198 10.12 28.08 4.75
N VAL A 199 11.43 27.90 4.63
CA VAL A 199 12.11 26.71 5.13
C VAL A 199 12.23 26.85 6.64
N GLN A 200 11.12 26.60 7.37
CA GLN A 200 11.25 26.31 8.79
C GLN A 200 12.12 25.07 8.92
N ASN A 201 13.21 25.19 9.68
CA ASN A 201 14.03 24.07 10.08
C ASN A 201 13.18 23.29 11.08
N PRO A 202 12.52 22.20 10.69
CA PRO A 202 11.71 21.50 11.65
C PRO A 202 12.75 20.78 12.52
N ASP A 203 12.84 21.19 13.77
CA ASP A 203 13.54 20.45 14.82
C ASP A 203 12.76 19.13 15.00
N LEU A 204 12.86 18.26 13.99
CA LEU A 204 12.36 16.90 14.01
C LEU A 204 13.38 16.16 14.85
N ARG A 205 13.27 16.35 16.17
CA ARG A 205 13.76 15.37 17.12
C ARG A 205 13.31 14.02 16.58
N ASP A 206 14.33 13.23 16.37
CA ASP A 206 14.34 11.97 15.66
C ASP A 206 13.20 11.05 16.12
N TYR A 207 12.06 11.06 15.42
CA TYR A 207 11.04 10.01 15.53
C TYR A 207 11.49 8.73 14.81
N ARG A 208 12.80 8.45 14.74
CA ARG A 208 13.26 7.06 14.74
C ARG A 208 12.89 6.48 16.09
N GLY A 209 11.69 5.92 16.16
CA GLY A 209 11.30 5.04 17.25
C GLY A 209 12.47 4.11 17.53
N LYS A 210 12.97 4.16 18.77
CA LYS A 210 13.88 3.15 19.29
C LYS A 210 13.27 1.81 18.92
N ARG A 211 13.99 1.02 18.12
CA ARG A 211 13.69 -0.40 17.99
C ARG A 211 13.84 -0.98 19.39
N TYR A 212 12.71 -1.29 20.02
CA TYR A 212 12.65 -2.31 21.06
C TYR A 212 12.60 -3.66 20.35
#